data_AF-A0AAQ3P8K0-F1
#
_entry.id   AF-A0AAQ3P8K0-F1
#
_cell.length_a   1.000
_cell.length_b   1.000
_cell.length_c   1.000
_cell.angle_alpha   90.00
_cell.angle_beta   90.00
_cell.angle_gamma   90.00
#
_symmetry.space_group_name_H-M   'P 1'
#
loop_
_entity.id
_entity.type
_entity.pdbx_description
1 polymer ?
#
loop_
_entity_poly.entity_id
_entity_poly.type
_entity_poly.pdbx_seq_one_letter_code
_entity_poly.pdbx_strand_id
1 'polypeptide(L)'
;MYLKVKALLKEKRLETLVDADLDGKYGEEEVEELIQVALLCTQSSPFERPKMSEVVRMLEGEGLAEKWEKWWQKEDIIQQNFDHSSLHHAYWPLLDSSSNIPPDELSGPR
;
A
#
# COMPACT_ATOMS: atom_id res chain seq x y z
N MET A 1 11.34 -2.71 5.54
CA MET A 1 10.88 -3.88 4.77
C MET A 1 10.22 -3.46 3.46
N TYR A 2 9.14 -2.67 3.50
CA TYR A 2 8.42 -2.15 2.31
C TYR A 2 9.30 -1.50 1.22
N LEU A 3 10.18 -0.55 1.57
CA LEU A 3 11.05 0.14 0.60
C LEU A 3 12.03 -0.80 -0.13
N LYS A 4 12.53 -1.82 0.58
CA LYS A 4 13.44 -2.82 0.02
C LYS A 4 12.71 -3.67 -1.03
N VAL A 5 11.50 -4.13 -0.70
CA VAL A 5 10.67 -4.92 -1.62
C VAL A 5 10.33 -4.11 -2.87
N LYS A 6 9.94 -2.83 -2.69
CA LYS A 6 9.64 -1.93 -3.81
C LYS A 6 10.84 -1.72 -4.73
N ALA A 7 12.05 -1.54 -4.18
CA ALA A 7 13.27 -1.38 -4.98
C ALA A 7 13.58 -2.65 -5.79
N LEU A 8 13.52 -3.81 -5.14
CA LEU A 8 13.77 -5.10 -5.80
C LEU A 8 12.74 -5.41 -6.89
N LEU A 9 11.47 -5.02 -6.70
CA LEU A 9 10.43 -5.10 -7.72
C LEU A 9 10.74 -4.20 -8.93
N LYS A 10 11.15 -2.95 -8.71
CA LYS A 10 11.59 -2.02 -9.78
C LYS A 10 12.77 -2.57 -10.58
N GLU A 11 13.71 -3.21 -9.91
CA GLU A 11 14.91 -3.82 -10.51
C GLU A 11 14.65 -5.18 -11.16
N LYS A 12 13.41 -5.71 -11.08
CA LYS A 12 13.03 -7.07 -11.51
C LYS A 12 13.87 -8.19 -10.87
N ARG A 13 14.28 -8.01 -9.61
CA ARG A 13 15.08 -8.99 -8.84
C ARG A 13 14.21 -9.86 -7.94
N LEU A 14 13.22 -10.51 -8.55
CA LEU A 14 12.18 -11.27 -7.85
C LEU A 14 12.75 -12.47 -7.08
N GLU A 15 13.82 -13.09 -7.58
CA GLU A 15 14.50 -14.23 -6.96
C GLU A 15 15.00 -13.96 -5.53
N THR A 16 15.18 -12.69 -5.18
CA THR A 16 15.58 -12.27 -3.82
C THR A 16 14.42 -12.08 -2.85
N LEU A 17 13.19 -12.07 -3.39
CA LEU A 17 11.93 -11.88 -2.67
C LEU A 17 11.15 -13.19 -2.50
N VAL A 18 11.28 -14.11 -3.45
CA VAL A 18 10.59 -15.40 -3.43
C VAL A 18 11.22 -16.35 -2.41
N ASP A 19 10.38 -17.21 -1.83
CA ASP A 19 10.81 -18.28 -0.95
C ASP A 19 11.81 -19.20 -1.67
N ALA A 20 12.96 -19.46 -1.03
CA ALA A 20 14.01 -20.32 -1.57
C ALA A 20 13.54 -21.77 -1.73
N ASP A 21 12.59 -22.22 -0.91
CA ASP A 21 12.05 -23.59 -0.95
C ASP A 21 11.17 -23.84 -2.19
N LEU A 22 10.74 -22.78 -2.88
CA LEU A 22 10.05 -22.91 -4.18
C LEU A 22 11.00 -23.35 -5.30
N ASP A 23 12.33 -23.27 -5.11
CA ASP A 23 13.34 -23.84 -6.02
C ASP A 23 13.12 -23.43 -7.48
N GLY A 24 12.81 -22.15 -7.71
CA GLY A 24 12.54 -21.60 -9.04
C GLY A 24 11.24 -22.09 -9.70
N LYS A 25 10.40 -22.84 -9.00
CA LYS A 25 9.12 -23.38 -9.50
C LYS A 25 7.98 -22.39 -9.32
N TYR A 26 8.10 -21.22 -9.92
CA TYR A 26 7.07 -20.18 -9.90
C TYR A 26 7.03 -19.41 -11.22
N GLY A 27 5.86 -18.87 -11.57
CA GLY A 27 5.75 -17.89 -12.65
C GLY A 27 6.24 -16.52 -12.18
N GLU A 28 7.17 -15.90 -12.92
CA GLU A 28 7.64 -14.55 -12.59
C GLU A 28 6.48 -13.54 -12.56
N GLU A 29 5.56 -13.65 -13.52
CA GLU A 29 4.37 -12.79 -13.61
C GLU A 29 3.44 -12.98 -12.40
N GLU A 30 3.12 -14.22 -12.01
CA GLU A 30 2.27 -14.52 -10.85
C GLU A 30 2.87 -13.97 -9.56
N VAL A 31 4.19 -14.10 -9.39
CA VAL A 31 4.92 -13.53 -8.25
C VAL A 31 4.88 -12.02 -8.28
N GLU A 32 5.09 -11.40 -9.45
CA GLU A 32 5.05 -9.95 -9.60
C GLU A 32 3.67 -9.41 -9.18
N GLU A 33 2.59 -9.99 -9.72
CA GLU A 33 1.20 -9.64 -9.39
C GLU A 33 0.91 -9.82 -7.88
N LEU A 34 1.37 -10.92 -7.28
CA LEU A 34 1.17 -11.17 -5.87
C LEU A 34 1.90 -10.14 -4.99
N ILE A 35 3.13 -9.75 -5.38
CA ILE A 35 3.88 -8.69 -4.69
C ILE A 35 3.16 -7.36 -4.83
N GLN A 36 2.60 -7.03 -6.00
CA GLN A 36 1.81 -5.81 -6.21
C GLN A 36 0.60 -5.78 -5.28
N VAL A 37 -0.16 -6.88 -5.20
CA VAL A 37 -1.30 -7.01 -4.27
C VAL A 37 -0.84 -6.83 -2.81
N ALA A 38 0.27 -7.47 -2.42
CA ALA A 38 0.82 -7.35 -1.07
C ALA A 38 1.22 -5.91 -0.73
N LEU A 39 1.82 -5.18 -1.68
CA LEU A 39 2.21 -3.78 -1.49
C LEU A 39 0.99 -2.86 -1.35
N LEU A 40 -0.07 -3.08 -2.14
CA LEU A 40 -1.35 -2.36 -1.99
C LEU A 40 -1.99 -2.64 -0.61
N CYS A 41 -1.95 -3.88 -0.13
CA CYS A 41 -2.52 -4.26 1.16
C CYS A 41 -1.74 -3.71 2.37
N THR A 42 -0.44 -3.46 2.21
CA THR A 42 0.45 -3.04 3.30
C THR A 42 0.76 -1.54 3.31
N GLN A 43 -0.01 -0.74 2.57
CA GLN A 43 0.13 0.71 2.57
C GLN A 43 0.00 1.31 3.98
N SER A 44 0.82 2.32 4.25
CA SER A 44 0.86 3.00 5.55
C SER A 44 -0.49 3.61 5.94
N SER A 45 -1.20 4.20 4.97
CA SER A 45 -2.54 4.72 5.19
C SER A 45 -3.58 3.60 5.09
N PRO A 46 -4.41 3.39 6.13
CA PRO A 46 -5.44 2.36 6.10
C PRO A 46 -6.54 2.64 5.06
N PHE A 47 -6.75 3.91 4.70
CA PHE A 47 -7.77 4.32 3.71
C PHE A 47 -7.39 3.98 2.27
N GLU A 48 -6.11 3.74 2.01
CA GLU A 48 -5.62 3.39 0.67
C GLU A 48 -5.65 1.87 0.42
N ARG A 49 -5.65 1.09 1.50
CA ARG A 49 -5.63 -0.36 1.42
C ARG A 49 -6.90 -0.87 0.71
N PRO A 50 -6.78 -1.84 -0.21
CA PRO A 50 -7.93 -2.45 -0.84
C PRO A 50 -8.83 -3.15 0.17
N LYS A 51 -10.14 -3.16 -0.10
CA LYS A 51 -11.07 -4.04 0.61
C LYS A 51 -10.75 -5.49 0.27
N MET A 52 -11.00 -6.42 1.19
CA MET A 52 -10.77 -7.85 0.92
C MET A 52 -11.53 -8.37 -0.32
N SER A 53 -12.73 -7.85 -0.60
CA SER A 53 -13.45 -8.17 -1.83
C SER A 53 -12.72 -7.74 -3.11
N GLU A 54 -12.00 -6.61 -3.06
CA GLU A 54 -11.18 -6.15 -4.18
C GLU A 54 -9.90 -6.99 -4.29
N VAL A 55 -9.31 -7.40 -3.16
CA VAL A 55 -8.16 -8.32 -3.14
C VAL A 55 -8.51 -9.63 -3.83
N VAL A 56 -9.67 -10.22 -3.51
CA VAL A 56 -10.12 -11.45 -4.18
C VAL A 56 -10.25 -11.25 -5.69
N ARG A 57 -10.91 -10.16 -6.12
CA ARG A 57 -11.03 -9.85 -7.55
C ARG A 57 -9.69 -9.66 -8.25
N MET A 58 -8.73 -8.99 -7.61
CA MET A 58 -7.37 -8.86 -8.15
C MET A 58 -6.68 -10.21 -8.31
N LEU A 59 -6.83 -11.12 -7.32
CA LEU A 59 -6.28 -12.47 -7.40
C LEU A 59 -6.99 -13.36 -8.43
N GLU A 60 -8.24 -13.05 -8.77
CA GLU A 60 -8.99 -13.68 -9.86
C GLU A 60 -8.63 -13.10 -11.25
N GLY A 61 -7.72 -12.12 -11.32
CA GLY A 61 -7.23 -11.50 -12.56
C GLY A 61 -7.93 -10.20 -12.94
N GLU A 62 -8.72 -9.59 -12.06
CA GLU A 62 -9.48 -8.37 -12.35
C GLU A 62 -8.90 -7.12 -11.69
N GLY A 63 -8.61 -6.09 -12.49
CA GLY A 63 -8.44 -4.71 -12.02
C GLY A 63 -7.13 -4.39 -11.26
N LEU A 64 -6.22 -5.35 -11.13
CA LEU A 64 -4.91 -5.13 -10.50
C LEU A 64 -4.08 -4.07 -11.25
N ALA A 65 -3.93 -4.22 -12.57
CA ALA A 65 -3.12 -3.31 -13.39
C ALA A 65 -3.58 -1.84 -13.29
N GLU A 66 -4.89 -1.59 -13.36
CA GLU A 66 -5.44 -0.23 -13.23
C GLU A 66 -5.17 0.36 -11.83
N LYS A 67 -5.35 -0.45 -10.78
CA LYS A 67 -5.13 -0.02 -9.40
C LYS A 67 -3.65 0.23 -9.12
N TRP A 68 -2.79 -0.64 -9.65
CA TRP A 68 -1.35 -0.53 -9.55
C TRP A 68 -0.81 0.74 -10.22
N GLU A 69 -1.27 1.04 -11.43
CA GLU A 69 -0.87 2.25 -12.16
C GLU A 69 -1.23 3.52 -11.39
N LYS A 70 -2.45 3.61 -10.85
CA LYS A 70 -2.89 4.74 -10.02
C LYS A 70 -2.01 4.92 -8.79
N TRP A 71 -1.64 3.82 -8.15
CA TRP A 71 -0.77 3.84 -6.98
C TRP A 71 0.64 4.32 -7.32
N TRP A 72 1.20 3.84 -8.43
CA TRP A 72 2.54 4.21 -8.87
C TRP A 72 2.66 5.69 -9.17
N GLN A 73 1.67 6.25 -9.88
CA GLN A 73 1.60 7.69 -10.16
C GLN A 73 1.54 8.51 -8.87
N LYS A 74 0.75 8.07 -7.89
CA LYS A 74 0.66 8.74 -6.58
C LYS A 74 1.98 8.72 -5.82
N GLU A 75 2.68 7.59 -5.81
CA GLU A 75 3.98 7.49 -5.14
C GLU A 75 5.07 8.32 -5.84
N ASP A 76 5.08 8.39 -7.18
CA ASP A 76 6.01 9.25 -7.93
C ASP A 76 5.76 10.74 -7.65
N ILE A 77 4.50 11.17 -7.53
CA ILE A 77 4.14 12.54 -7.11
C ILE A 77 4.67 12.84 -5.70
N ILE A 78 4.58 11.89 -4.78
CA ILE A 78 5.12 12.04 -3.41
C ILE A 78 6.65 12.14 -3.43
N GLN A 79 7.34 11.37 -4.28
CA GLN A 79 8.80 11.46 -4.43
C GLN A 79 9.24 12.79 -5.05
N GLN A 80 8.58 13.26 -6.12
CA GLN A 80 8.88 14.56 -6.74
C GLN A 80 8.65 15.74 -5.79
N ASN A 81 7.62 15.68 -4.95
CA ASN A 81 7.38 16.70 -3.93
C ASN A 81 8.46 16.69 -2.83
N PHE A 82 9.06 15.54 -2.53
CA PHE A 82 10.17 15.41 -1.58
C PHE A 82 11.47 16.02 -2.11
N ASP A 83 11.69 15.99 -3.43
CA ASP A 83 12.86 16.61 -4.07
C ASP A 83 12.72 18.14 -4.22
N HIS A 84 11.50 18.69 -4.15
CA HIS A 84 11.22 20.12 -4.34
C HIS A 84 10.70 20.85 -3.08
N SER A 85 10.94 20.34 -1.87
CA SER A 85 10.54 21.10 -0.66
C SER A 85 11.31 20.75 0.61
N SER A 86 12.46 21.38 0.80
CA SER A 86 13.10 21.55 2.12
C SER A 86 12.29 22.46 3.08
N LEU A 87 11.00 22.74 2.83
CA LEU A 87 10.20 23.76 3.54
C LEU A 87 8.71 23.39 3.77
N HIS A 88 8.34 22.11 3.92
CA HIS A 88 6.94 21.77 4.25
C HIS A 88 6.76 20.81 5.44
N HIS A 89 7.53 21.00 6.52
CA HIS A 89 7.28 20.35 7.81
C HIS A 89 6.05 20.92 8.58
N ALA A 90 5.08 21.56 7.94
CA ALA A 90 4.02 22.27 8.66
C ALA A 90 2.61 22.20 8.05
N TYR A 91 2.32 21.23 7.17
CA TYR A 91 0.95 21.11 6.63
C TYR A 91 0.49 19.67 6.41
N TRP A 92 0.61 18.83 7.44
CA TRP A 92 -0.13 17.56 7.48
C TRP A 92 -0.59 17.20 8.91
N PRO A 93 -1.45 18.04 9.53
CA PRO A 93 -2.58 17.47 10.28
C PRO A 93 -3.84 18.37 10.32
N LEU A 94 -4.47 18.70 9.18
CA LEU A 94 -5.73 19.48 9.18
C LEU A 94 -6.80 18.99 8.17
N LEU A 95 -6.98 17.66 8.02
CA LEU A 95 -8.21 17.13 7.41
C LEU A 95 -8.90 16.05 8.25
N ASP A 96 -8.51 15.97 9.51
CA ASP A 96 -9.22 15.27 10.58
C ASP A 96 -9.91 16.35 11.41
N SER A 97 -11.16 16.67 11.07
CA SER A 97 -12.17 17.15 12.04
C SER A 97 -13.45 17.53 11.29
N SER A 98 -14.35 16.56 11.16
CA SER A 98 -15.78 16.82 11.38
C SER A 98 -16.55 15.51 11.56
N SER A 99 -16.69 15.11 12.82
CA SER A 99 -17.92 14.46 13.32
C SER A 99 -17.92 14.54 14.84
N ASN A 100 -18.64 15.53 15.36
CA ASN A 100 -18.99 15.65 16.76
C ASN A 100 -19.80 14.40 17.19
N ILE A 101 -19.23 13.57 18.05
CA ILE A 101 -19.95 12.54 18.79
C ILE A 101 -19.98 13.01 20.25
N PRO A 102 -21.16 13.29 20.84
CA PRO A 102 -21.24 13.60 22.27
C PRO A 102 -20.77 12.39 23.09
N PRO A 103 -20.01 12.58 24.18
CA PRO A 103 -19.64 11.46 25.03
C PRO A 103 -20.88 10.87 25.72
N ASP A 104 -21.16 9.59 25.46
CA ASP A 104 -22.07 8.77 26.26
C ASP A 104 -21.51 8.66 27.69
N GLU A 105 -22.24 9.19 28.67
CA GLU A 105 -21.90 9.07 30.08
C GLU A 105 -22.04 7.62 30.54
N LEU A 106 -20.92 6.94 30.78
CA LEU A 106 -20.90 5.66 31.47
C LEU A 106 -21.30 5.88 32.94
N SER A 107 -22.49 5.40 33.30
CA SER A 107 -22.97 5.28 34.68
C SER A 107 -21.89 4.63 35.58
N GLY A 108 -21.61 5.28 36.71
CA GLY A 108 -20.51 5.00 37.63
C GLY A 108 -20.58 3.68 38.41
N PRO A 109 -19.66 3.47 39.37
CA PRO A 109 -19.37 2.17 39.95
C PRO A 109 -20.45 1.64 40.91
N ARG A 110 -20.50 0.31 40.95
CA ARG A 110 -21.43 -0.59 41.68
C ARG A 110 -21.55 -0.32 43.17
#